data_AF-A0A2V8SL99-F1
#
_entry.id   AF-A0A2V8SL99-F1
#
_cell.length_a   1.000
_cell.length_b   1.000
_cell.length_c   1.000
_cell.angle_alpha   90.00
_cell.angle_beta   90.00
_cell.angle_gamma   90.00
#
_symmetry.space_group_name_H-M   'P 1'
#
loop_
_entity.id
_entity.type
_entity.pdbx_description
1 polymer ?
#
loop_
_entity_poly.entity_id
_entity_poly.type
_entity_poly.pdbx_seq_one_letter_code
_entity_poly.pdbx_strand_id
1 'polypeptide(L)'
;MHGHQRRPATRPFFSANATQTIFASILLIIITLLAFTSSPAGREASAAVQYDIIIRGGRVVDGTGRAGFAADVAIKGDRVAFVGRLPREAKARREIDARGLIVAPGFIDMLGQSEQNVLIDPRAMSKVMMGVTTEVTGEGSSIAPINERLIKEDEDFYRRYNLTVDWRTLDQYFSRLGRQGAGINLATFVGATQVRAYVVGFDNRAPNEAELEKMKALVAEAMEQGALGVSTALQYVPARFAKTDE
;
A
#
# COMPACT_ATOMS: atom_id res chain seq x y z
N MET A 1 75.65 -46.88 -92.85
CA MET A 1 75.99 -47.78 -91.73
C MET A 1 76.79 -46.98 -90.71
N HIS A 2 76.42 -46.83 -89.45
CA HIS A 2 75.29 -47.34 -88.67
C HIS A 2 74.61 -46.17 -87.96
N GLY A 3 73.27 -46.19 -87.94
CA GLY A 3 72.40 -45.08 -87.56
C GLY A 3 72.04 -45.00 -86.07
N HIS A 4 71.37 -43.91 -85.73
CA HIS A 4 71.13 -43.37 -84.41
C HIS A 4 69.64 -42.92 -84.28
N GLN A 5 69.06 -43.14 -83.10
CA GLN A 5 68.00 -42.41 -82.35
C GLN A 5 66.84 -41.64 -83.05
N ARG A 6 65.63 -41.67 -82.45
CA ARG A 6 65.05 -40.65 -81.51
C ARG A 6 63.54 -40.89 -81.23
N ARG A 7 63.06 -40.37 -80.08
CA ARG A 7 61.67 -40.23 -79.52
C ARG A 7 60.75 -39.33 -80.41
N PRO A 8 59.39 -39.16 -80.26
CA PRO A 8 58.58 -38.97 -79.01
C PRO A 8 57.02 -39.28 -78.99
N ALA A 9 56.38 -38.94 -77.85
CA ALA A 9 55.03 -38.33 -77.61
C ALA A 9 53.64 -39.07 -77.70
N THR A 10 52.92 -39.03 -76.56
CA THR A 10 51.48 -38.70 -76.25
C THR A 10 50.25 -39.34 -76.94
N ARG A 11 49.27 -39.83 -76.15
CA ARG A 11 47.90 -39.26 -75.92
C ARG A 11 47.04 -40.08 -74.91
N PRO A 12 45.95 -39.49 -74.33
CA PRO A 12 45.24 -40.00 -73.13
C PRO A 12 43.84 -40.59 -73.40
N PHE A 13 43.22 -41.21 -72.37
CA PHE A 13 41.79 -41.60 -72.32
C PHE A 13 41.13 -41.09 -71.01
N PHE A 14 39.91 -40.56 -71.13
CA PHE A 14 39.03 -40.03 -70.07
C PHE A 14 37.97 -41.09 -69.67
N SER A 15 37.53 -41.09 -68.41
CA SER A 15 36.32 -41.78 -67.93
C SER A 15 35.59 -40.94 -66.86
N ALA A 16 34.27 -41.11 -66.79
CA ALA A 16 33.26 -40.22 -66.21
C ALA A 16 32.84 -40.55 -64.76
N ASN A 17 32.05 -39.64 -64.18
CA ASN A 17 31.16 -39.76 -63.01
C ASN A 17 31.69 -39.32 -61.63
N ALA A 18 31.56 -38.02 -61.33
CA ALA A 18 31.68 -37.51 -59.95
C ALA A 18 30.76 -36.32 -59.58
N THR A 19 29.79 -35.95 -60.43
CA THR A 19 29.04 -34.68 -60.26
C THR A 19 27.58 -34.83 -59.80
N GLN A 20 27.05 -36.06 -59.65
CA GLN A 20 25.63 -36.26 -59.30
C GLN A 20 25.35 -36.54 -57.81
N THR A 21 26.38 -36.79 -56.98
CA THR A 21 26.16 -37.22 -55.58
C THR A 21 26.13 -36.07 -54.54
N ILE A 22 26.50 -34.85 -54.93
CA ILE A 22 26.63 -33.72 -53.98
C ILE A 22 25.31 -32.91 -53.85
N PHE A 23 24.47 -32.88 -54.89
CA PHE A 23 23.21 -32.11 -54.86
C PHE A 23 22.08 -32.80 -54.07
N ALA A 24 22.08 -34.13 -53.95
CA ALA A 24 21.03 -34.85 -53.21
C ALA A 24 21.17 -34.67 -51.68
N SER A 25 22.39 -34.51 -51.17
CA SER A 25 22.65 -34.41 -49.71
C SER A 25 22.38 -33.02 -49.14
N ILE A 26 22.51 -31.95 -49.93
CA ILE A 26 22.21 -30.58 -49.49
C ILE A 26 20.69 -30.32 -49.48
N LEU A 27 19.93 -30.96 -50.39
CA LEU A 27 18.47 -30.82 -50.44
C LEU A 27 17.78 -31.57 -49.27
N LEU A 28 18.36 -32.69 -48.81
CA LEU A 28 17.81 -33.43 -47.67
C LEU A 28 18.00 -32.68 -46.34
N ILE A 29 19.12 -31.98 -46.15
CA ILE A 29 19.38 -31.21 -44.91
C ILE A 29 18.48 -29.98 -44.81
N ILE A 30 18.13 -29.34 -45.93
CA ILE A 30 17.23 -28.19 -45.94
C ILE A 30 15.77 -28.62 -45.67
N ILE A 31 15.34 -29.79 -46.14
CA ILE A 31 13.98 -30.30 -45.87
C ILE A 31 13.84 -30.78 -44.41
N THR A 32 14.89 -31.34 -43.78
CA THR A 32 14.83 -31.67 -42.34
C THR A 32 14.94 -30.43 -41.43
N LEU A 33 15.58 -29.35 -41.89
CA LEU A 33 15.58 -28.07 -41.17
C LEU A 33 14.25 -27.29 -41.30
N LEU A 34 13.50 -27.49 -42.40
CA LEU A 34 12.17 -26.90 -42.58
C LEU A 34 11.01 -27.78 -42.09
N ALA A 35 11.23 -29.08 -41.83
CA ALA A 35 10.24 -30.00 -41.26
C ALA A 35 10.24 -30.05 -39.72
N PHE A 36 11.09 -29.27 -39.04
CA PHE A 36 10.76 -28.75 -37.70
C PHE A 36 9.79 -27.55 -37.83
N THR A 37 8.74 -27.78 -38.61
CA THR A 37 7.48 -27.07 -38.52
C THR A 37 7.01 -27.14 -37.08
N SER A 38 6.98 -25.97 -36.44
CA SER A 38 5.80 -25.50 -35.73
C SER A 38 5.06 -26.58 -34.93
N SER A 39 5.63 -26.98 -33.80
CA SER A 39 4.73 -27.20 -32.67
C SER A 39 4.15 -25.82 -32.33
N PRO A 40 2.83 -25.58 -32.36
CA PRO A 40 2.29 -24.62 -31.45
C PRO A 40 2.43 -25.31 -30.09
N ALA A 41 3.63 -25.22 -29.51
CA ALA A 41 3.69 -25.22 -28.08
C ALA A 41 2.78 -24.07 -27.70
N GLY A 42 1.56 -24.42 -27.29
CA GLY A 42 0.72 -23.55 -26.52
C GLY A 42 1.57 -23.17 -25.32
N ARG A 43 2.39 -22.13 -25.47
CA ARG A 43 2.42 -21.10 -24.47
C ARG A 43 0.96 -20.69 -24.37
N GLU A 44 0.23 -21.38 -23.50
CA GLU A 44 -0.57 -20.65 -22.53
C GLU A 44 0.41 -19.59 -22.02
N ALA A 45 0.38 -18.42 -22.67
CA ALA A 45 0.84 -17.22 -22.04
C ALA A 45 0.00 -17.21 -20.77
N SER A 46 0.59 -17.71 -19.67
CA SER A 46 0.01 -17.60 -18.35
C SER A 46 -0.43 -16.16 -18.27
N ALA A 47 -1.73 -15.92 -18.43
CA ALA A 47 -2.25 -14.60 -18.71
C ALA A 47 -1.78 -13.75 -17.54
N ALA A 48 -0.82 -12.86 -17.80
CA ALA A 48 -0.06 -12.24 -16.75
C ALA A 48 -1.08 -11.57 -15.82
N VAL A 49 -1.03 -11.91 -14.53
CA VAL A 49 -1.96 -11.34 -13.55
C VAL A 49 -1.78 -9.83 -13.59
N GLN A 50 -2.83 -9.12 -14.02
CA GLN A 50 -2.75 -7.69 -14.33
C GLN A 50 -2.98 -6.84 -13.08
N TYR A 51 -3.80 -7.36 -12.17
CA TYR A 51 -4.25 -6.69 -10.95
C TYR A 51 -4.10 -7.59 -9.72
N ASP A 52 -4.06 -7.02 -8.53
CA ASP A 52 -4.02 -7.80 -7.30
C ASP A 52 -5.43 -8.20 -6.88
N ILE A 53 -6.39 -7.27 -6.96
CA ILE A 53 -7.80 -7.52 -6.67
C ILE A 53 -8.65 -6.96 -7.82
N ILE A 54 -9.68 -7.70 -8.24
CA ILE A 54 -10.80 -7.15 -9.01
C ILE A 54 -12.09 -7.37 -8.22
N ILE A 55 -12.89 -6.32 -8.08
CA ILE A 55 -14.26 -6.35 -7.55
C ILE A 55 -15.20 -6.22 -8.76
N ARG A 56 -15.97 -7.27 -9.07
CA ARG A 56 -16.77 -7.37 -10.30
C ARG A 56 -18.25 -7.10 -10.10
N GLY A 57 -18.86 -6.46 -11.10
CA GLY A 57 -20.31 -6.39 -11.27
C GLY A 57 -21.05 -5.59 -10.21
N GLY A 58 -20.35 -4.75 -9.45
CA GLY A 58 -20.92 -3.91 -8.41
C GLY A 58 -21.54 -2.62 -8.96
N ARG A 59 -22.32 -1.96 -8.11
CA ARG A 59 -22.70 -0.55 -8.33
C ARG A 59 -21.74 0.34 -7.55
N VAL A 60 -20.90 1.07 -8.28
CA VAL A 60 -19.91 1.98 -7.70
C VAL A 60 -20.57 3.26 -7.25
N VAL A 61 -20.35 3.64 -5.99
CA VAL A 61 -20.67 4.94 -5.39
C VAL A 61 -19.35 5.56 -4.95
N ASP A 62 -18.82 6.49 -5.73
CA ASP A 62 -17.41 6.93 -5.63
C ASP A 62 -17.15 8.08 -4.65
N GLY A 63 -18.16 8.52 -3.91
CA GLY A 63 -18.05 9.61 -2.94
C GLY A 63 -18.13 11.03 -3.53
N THR A 64 -18.26 11.19 -4.85
CA THR A 64 -18.37 12.53 -5.47
C THR A 64 -19.75 13.17 -5.35
N GLY A 65 -20.73 12.45 -4.79
CA GLY A 65 -22.13 12.88 -4.70
C GLY A 65 -22.97 12.57 -5.94
N ARG A 66 -22.38 12.06 -7.03
CA ARG A 66 -23.13 11.61 -8.20
C ARG A 66 -23.89 10.31 -7.96
N ALA A 67 -24.88 10.04 -8.81
CA ALA A 67 -25.59 8.76 -8.79
C ALA A 67 -24.64 7.59 -9.07
N GLY A 68 -24.80 6.48 -8.34
CA GLY A 68 -23.96 5.31 -8.51
C GLY A 68 -24.18 4.61 -9.86
N PHE A 69 -23.13 4.00 -10.41
CA PHE A 69 -23.11 3.42 -11.75
C PHE A 69 -22.53 1.99 -11.74
N ALA A 70 -22.91 1.18 -12.73
CA ALA A 70 -22.38 -0.18 -12.85
C ALA A 70 -20.93 -0.16 -13.34
N ALA A 71 -20.02 -0.77 -12.57
CA ALA A 71 -18.62 -0.87 -12.92
C ALA A 71 -17.91 -1.98 -12.12
N ASP A 72 -16.80 -2.45 -12.66
CA ASP A 72 -15.80 -3.21 -11.94
C ASP A 72 -14.74 -2.23 -11.37
N VAL A 73 -14.10 -2.63 -10.27
CA VAL A 73 -12.99 -1.88 -9.66
C VAL A 73 -11.78 -2.80 -9.57
N ALA A 74 -10.65 -2.37 -10.14
CA ALA A 74 -9.40 -3.10 -10.05
C ALA A 74 -8.38 -2.36 -9.17
N ILE A 75 -7.67 -3.12 -8.35
CA ILE A 75 -6.67 -2.64 -7.40
C ILE A 75 -5.32 -3.26 -7.75
N LYS A 76 -4.26 -2.44 -7.73
CA LYS A 76 -2.87 -2.87 -7.89
C LYS A 76 -2.02 -2.18 -6.84
N GLY A 77 -1.35 -2.96 -5.99
CA GLY A 77 -0.67 -2.45 -4.80
C GLY A 77 -1.64 -1.70 -3.89
N ASP A 78 -1.30 -0.45 -3.57
CA ASP A 78 -2.04 0.47 -2.69
C ASP A 78 -2.95 1.45 -3.44
N ARG A 79 -3.18 1.23 -4.75
CA ARG A 79 -3.96 2.13 -5.60
C ARG A 79 -5.11 1.43 -6.31
N VAL A 80 -6.19 2.18 -6.49
CA VAL A 80 -7.23 1.84 -7.47
C VAL A 80 -6.63 2.07 -8.86
N ALA A 81 -6.46 0.99 -9.61
CA ALA A 81 -5.82 0.99 -10.92
C ALA A 81 -6.82 1.24 -12.06
N PHE A 82 -8.08 0.85 -11.87
CA PHE A 82 -9.12 1.01 -12.89
C PHE A 82 -10.52 1.02 -12.26
N VAL A 83 -11.41 1.83 -12.82
CA VAL A 83 -12.85 1.83 -12.53
C VAL A 83 -13.60 1.90 -13.85
N GLY A 84 -14.44 0.91 -14.11
CA GLY A 84 -15.20 0.84 -15.37
C GLY A 84 -15.52 -0.61 -15.73
N ARG A 85 -15.86 -0.86 -16.99
CA ARG A 85 -16.12 -2.22 -17.47
C ARG A 85 -14.80 -2.90 -17.86
N LEU A 86 -14.39 -3.92 -17.13
CA LEU A 86 -13.20 -4.69 -17.48
C LEU A 86 -13.53 -5.75 -18.56
N PRO A 87 -12.59 -6.07 -19.46
CA PRO A 87 -12.67 -7.26 -20.29
C PRO A 87 -12.85 -8.52 -19.44
N ARG A 88 -13.55 -9.54 -19.98
CA ARG A 88 -13.74 -10.82 -19.28
C ARG A 88 -12.42 -11.55 -19.04
N GLU A 89 -11.44 -11.26 -19.87
CA GLU A 89 -10.11 -11.87 -19.88
C GLU A 89 -9.17 -11.20 -18.87
N ALA A 90 -9.54 -10.06 -18.27
CA ALA A 90 -8.73 -9.40 -17.24
C ALA A 90 -8.55 -10.34 -16.04
N LYS A 91 -7.31 -10.51 -15.55
CA LYS A 91 -6.96 -11.42 -14.47
C LYS A 91 -6.47 -10.67 -13.23
N ALA A 92 -6.91 -11.13 -12.05
CA ALA A 92 -6.38 -10.71 -10.77
C ALA A 92 -5.96 -11.89 -9.89
N ARG A 93 -5.14 -11.63 -8.87
CA ARG A 93 -4.81 -12.64 -7.84
C ARG A 93 -6.04 -13.03 -7.03
N ARG A 94 -6.94 -12.07 -6.79
CA ARG A 94 -8.22 -12.28 -6.11
C ARG A 94 -9.34 -11.60 -6.87
N GLU A 95 -10.44 -12.32 -7.08
CA GLU A 95 -11.68 -11.74 -7.61
C GLU A 95 -12.78 -11.77 -6.56
N ILE A 96 -13.56 -10.70 -6.48
CA ILE A 96 -14.68 -10.53 -5.56
C ILE A 96 -15.94 -10.26 -6.40
N ASP A 97 -16.98 -11.07 -6.22
CA ASP A 97 -18.28 -10.85 -6.85
C ASP A 97 -19.11 -9.87 -6.02
N ALA A 98 -19.37 -8.69 -6.59
CA ALA A 98 -20.15 -7.63 -5.97
C ALA A 98 -21.52 -7.42 -6.64
N ARG A 99 -22.04 -8.40 -7.38
CA ARG A 99 -23.38 -8.31 -7.97
C ARG A 99 -24.43 -8.09 -6.90
N GLY A 100 -25.28 -7.08 -7.11
CA GLY A 100 -26.30 -6.68 -6.14
C GLY A 100 -25.76 -5.91 -4.93
N LEU A 101 -24.44 -5.66 -4.87
CA LEU A 101 -23.78 -4.93 -3.80
C LEU A 101 -23.26 -3.57 -4.27
N ILE A 102 -22.89 -2.74 -3.29
CA ILE A 102 -22.25 -1.44 -3.50
C ILE A 102 -20.75 -1.57 -3.32
N VAL A 103 -20.00 -0.90 -4.20
CA VAL A 103 -18.57 -0.68 -4.03
C VAL A 103 -18.37 0.81 -3.79
N ALA A 104 -17.81 1.16 -2.64
CA ALA A 104 -17.60 2.54 -2.21
C ALA A 104 -16.18 2.73 -1.70
N PRO A 105 -15.67 3.98 -1.63
CA PRO A 105 -14.53 4.30 -0.79
C PRO A 105 -14.77 3.80 0.64
N GLY A 106 -13.70 3.37 1.30
CA GLY A 106 -13.78 3.05 2.73
C GLY A 106 -14.18 4.29 3.54
N PHE A 107 -14.95 4.08 4.60
CA PHE A 107 -15.49 5.18 5.38
C PHE A 107 -14.38 5.84 6.21
N ILE A 108 -14.51 7.16 6.34
CA ILE A 108 -13.65 7.98 7.20
C ILE A 108 -14.46 8.32 8.45
N ASP A 109 -14.05 7.74 9.58
CA ASP A 109 -14.60 8.08 10.88
C ASP A 109 -13.91 9.33 11.40
N MET A 110 -14.64 10.44 11.42
CA MET A 110 -14.11 11.76 11.76
C MET A 110 -13.99 11.99 13.28
N LEU A 111 -14.54 11.11 14.11
CA LEU A 111 -14.64 11.29 15.56
C LEU A 111 -14.32 9.98 16.29
N GLY A 112 -13.04 9.61 16.27
CA GLY A 112 -12.50 8.39 16.83
C GLY A 112 -11.75 8.55 18.15
N GLN A 113 -11.49 7.41 18.82
CA GLN A 113 -10.66 7.31 20.04
C GLN A 113 -9.88 5.99 20.11
N SER A 114 -9.39 5.51 18.96
CA SER A 114 -8.72 4.20 18.87
C SER A 114 -7.21 4.24 19.10
N GLU A 115 -6.59 5.39 19.39
CA GLU A 115 -5.12 5.53 19.33
C GLU A 115 -4.39 4.55 20.26
N GLN A 116 -4.93 4.31 21.45
CA GLN A 116 -4.42 3.28 22.38
C GLN A 116 -4.89 1.88 21.98
N ASN A 117 -6.16 1.74 21.57
CA ASN A 117 -6.77 0.45 21.26
C ASN A 117 -6.13 -0.25 20.06
N VAL A 118 -5.67 0.50 19.06
CA VAL A 118 -4.97 -0.06 17.89
C VAL A 118 -3.57 -0.57 18.24
N LEU A 119 -2.98 -0.14 19.36
CA LEU A 119 -1.75 -0.73 19.91
C LEU A 119 -2.01 -2.04 20.67
N ILE A 120 -3.25 -2.29 21.06
CA ILE A 120 -3.67 -3.50 21.79
C ILE A 120 -4.17 -4.57 20.82
N ASP A 121 -5.08 -4.20 19.91
CA ASP A 121 -5.52 -5.03 18.79
C ASP A 121 -5.33 -4.29 17.46
N PRO A 122 -4.23 -4.57 16.73
CA PRO A 122 -3.91 -3.86 15.50
C PRO A 122 -4.91 -4.13 14.38
N ARG A 123 -5.81 -5.13 14.51
CA ARG A 123 -6.82 -5.42 13.48
C ARG A 123 -7.92 -4.35 13.43
N ALA A 124 -8.13 -3.59 14.52
CA ALA A 124 -9.19 -2.58 14.63
C ALA A 124 -10.59 -3.11 14.21
N MET A 125 -10.94 -4.33 14.63
CA MET A 125 -12.09 -5.06 14.12
C MET A 125 -13.42 -4.29 14.26
N SER A 126 -13.61 -3.56 15.34
CA SER A 126 -14.83 -2.74 15.54
C SER A 126 -15.02 -1.72 14.41
N LYS A 127 -13.94 -1.14 13.90
CA LYS A 127 -13.94 -0.17 12.79
C LYS A 127 -14.07 -0.87 11.44
N VAL A 128 -13.23 -1.87 11.19
CA VAL A 128 -13.20 -2.59 9.91
C VAL A 128 -14.55 -3.24 9.59
N MET A 129 -15.24 -3.82 10.58
CA MET A 129 -16.55 -4.46 10.39
C MET A 129 -17.67 -3.50 10.02
N MET A 130 -17.49 -2.20 10.26
CA MET A 130 -18.40 -1.14 9.83
C MET A 130 -18.02 -0.52 8.48
N GLY A 131 -16.93 -0.98 7.85
CA GLY A 131 -16.40 -0.43 6.60
C GLY A 131 -15.51 0.80 6.79
N VAL A 132 -15.11 1.12 8.02
CA VAL A 132 -14.17 2.21 8.30
C VAL A 132 -12.76 1.78 7.89
N THR A 133 -12.10 2.60 7.08
CA THR A 133 -10.71 2.40 6.65
C THR A 133 -9.78 3.48 7.16
N THR A 134 -10.32 4.62 7.59
CA THR A 134 -9.55 5.74 8.14
C THR A 134 -10.28 6.29 9.34
N GLU A 135 -9.55 6.57 10.41
CA GLU A 135 -10.07 7.20 11.60
C GLU A 135 -9.27 8.47 11.93
N VAL A 136 -9.99 9.53 12.28
CA VAL A 136 -9.44 10.78 12.79
C VAL A 136 -9.75 10.88 14.27
N THR A 137 -8.72 11.12 15.07
CA THR A 137 -8.76 11.09 16.53
C THR A 137 -8.24 12.38 17.15
N GLY A 138 -8.04 12.39 18.46
CA GLY A 138 -7.56 13.55 19.18
C GLY A 138 -8.66 14.58 19.46
N GLU A 139 -9.81 14.21 20.02
CA GLU A 139 -10.90 15.17 20.34
C GLU A 139 -10.76 15.71 21.77
N GLY A 140 -10.02 16.81 21.92
CA GLY A 140 -9.66 17.40 23.20
C GLY A 140 -8.45 16.74 23.86
N SER A 141 -8.47 15.44 24.09
CA SER A 141 -7.30 14.64 24.50
C SER A 141 -6.70 13.92 23.31
N SER A 142 -5.39 13.63 23.33
CA SER A 142 -4.68 12.97 22.22
C SER A 142 -3.60 12.03 22.75
N ILE A 143 -3.19 11.06 21.92
CA ILE A 143 -2.20 10.03 22.29
C ILE A 143 -0.83 10.57 22.68
N ALA A 144 -0.50 11.77 22.21
CA ALA A 144 0.69 12.54 22.51
C ALA A 144 0.37 14.05 22.43
N PRO A 145 1.14 14.91 23.12
CA PRO A 145 2.27 14.59 23.99
C PRO A 145 1.86 14.00 25.35
N ILE A 146 2.74 13.18 25.93
CA ILE A 146 2.57 12.62 27.28
C ILE A 146 3.86 12.71 28.10
N ASN A 147 3.74 12.91 29.41
CA ASN A 147 4.82 12.88 30.39
C ASN A 147 4.49 11.90 31.53
N GLU A 148 5.36 11.81 32.52
CA GLU A 148 5.23 10.88 33.63
C GLU A 148 3.93 11.10 34.44
N ARG A 149 3.44 12.34 34.53
CA ARG A 149 2.15 12.65 35.18
C ARG A 149 0.99 12.00 34.42
N LEU A 150 0.94 12.18 33.10
CA LEU A 150 -0.12 11.63 32.25
C LEU A 150 -0.04 10.11 32.14
N ILE A 151 1.17 9.55 32.13
CA ILE A 151 1.37 8.10 32.18
C ILE A 151 0.83 7.52 33.48
N LYS A 152 1.03 8.23 34.59
CA LYS A 152 0.50 7.84 35.90
C LYS A 152 -1.02 7.96 35.96
N GLU A 153 -1.61 8.99 35.34
CA GLU A 153 -3.07 9.16 35.28
C GLU A 153 -3.76 7.96 34.62
N ASP A 154 -3.17 7.42 33.55
CA ASP A 154 -3.71 6.30 32.78
C ASP A 154 -3.12 4.92 33.19
N GLU A 155 -2.41 4.84 34.32
CA GLU A 155 -1.62 3.64 34.67
C GLU A 155 -2.45 2.36 34.77
N ASP A 156 -3.70 2.47 35.25
CA ASP A 156 -4.61 1.35 35.40
C ASP A 156 -5.06 0.81 34.04
N PHE A 157 -5.25 1.68 33.05
CA PHE A 157 -5.55 1.26 31.69
C PHE A 157 -4.36 0.50 31.09
N TYR A 158 -3.16 1.08 31.17
CA TYR A 158 -1.94 0.46 30.65
C TYR A 158 -1.68 -0.91 31.29
N ARG A 159 -1.87 -1.02 32.61
CA ARG A 159 -1.73 -2.28 33.35
C ARG A 159 -2.77 -3.30 32.92
N ARG A 160 -4.04 -2.91 32.81
CA ARG A 160 -5.16 -3.81 32.44
C ARG A 160 -4.96 -4.44 31.07
N TYR A 161 -4.46 -3.68 30.11
CA TYR A 161 -4.28 -4.13 28.73
C TYR A 161 -2.85 -4.56 28.40
N ASN A 162 -1.96 -4.62 29.41
CA ASN A 162 -0.54 -4.92 29.23
C ASN A 162 0.11 -4.06 28.13
N LEU A 163 -0.26 -2.77 28.08
CA LEU A 163 0.21 -1.82 27.10
C LEU A 163 1.45 -1.10 27.64
N THR A 164 2.63 -1.47 27.16
CA THR A 164 3.86 -0.72 27.45
C THR A 164 3.77 0.67 26.81
N VAL A 165 4.09 1.73 27.55
CA VAL A 165 4.15 3.11 27.02
C VAL A 165 5.61 3.50 26.74
N ASP A 166 6.00 3.44 25.48
CA ASP A 166 7.36 3.71 24.99
C ASP A 166 7.45 4.96 24.10
N TRP A 167 6.41 5.80 24.11
CA TRP A 167 6.35 7.07 23.39
C TRP A 167 6.14 8.24 24.36
N ARG A 168 6.49 9.44 23.90
CA ARG A 168 6.26 10.74 24.55
C ARG A 168 5.74 11.77 23.56
N THR A 169 6.21 11.68 22.31
CA THR A 169 5.84 12.57 21.21
C THR A 169 4.98 11.86 20.17
N LEU A 170 4.37 12.63 19.27
CA LEU A 170 3.51 12.08 18.22
C LEU A 170 4.34 11.29 17.19
N ASP A 171 5.54 11.77 16.86
CA ASP A 171 6.48 11.06 15.97
C ASP A 171 6.88 9.68 16.52
N GLN A 172 7.11 9.59 17.83
CA GLN A 172 7.40 8.30 18.49
C GLN A 172 6.19 7.36 18.44
N TYR A 173 4.99 7.88 18.66
CA TYR A 173 3.76 7.11 18.53
C TYR A 173 3.57 6.59 17.10
N PHE A 174 3.70 7.44 16.07
CA PHE A 174 3.58 7.03 14.68
C PHE A 174 4.68 6.06 14.26
N SER A 175 5.91 6.25 14.75
CA SER A 175 7.00 5.29 14.55
C SER A 175 6.68 3.93 15.14
N ARG A 176 6.08 3.88 16.34
CA ARG A 176 5.59 2.63 16.92
C ARG A 176 4.50 2.01 16.06
N LEU A 177 3.47 2.78 15.73
CA LEU A 177 2.32 2.34 14.95
C LEU A 177 2.77 1.77 13.59
N GLY A 178 3.72 2.43 12.93
CA GLY A 178 4.32 1.99 11.67
C GLY A 178 5.08 0.66 11.78
N ARG A 179 5.75 0.40 12.90
CA ARG A 179 6.45 -0.88 13.14
C ARG A 179 5.48 -2.05 13.36
N GLN A 180 4.39 -1.83 14.10
CA GLN A 180 3.41 -2.90 14.37
C GLN A 180 2.37 -3.09 13.26
N GLY A 181 2.06 -2.03 12.51
CA GLY A 181 0.93 -1.97 11.59
C GLY A 181 -0.41 -1.68 12.29
N ALA A 182 -1.40 -1.31 11.46
CA ALA A 182 -2.78 -1.10 11.86
C ALA A 182 -3.71 -1.52 10.71
N GLY A 183 -4.89 -2.04 11.05
CA GLY A 183 -5.92 -2.46 10.12
C GLY A 183 -6.68 -1.28 9.47
N ILE A 184 -6.45 -0.07 9.97
CA ILE A 184 -7.00 1.18 9.46
C ILE A 184 -5.89 2.22 9.34
N ASN A 185 -6.11 3.23 8.50
CA ASN A 185 -5.33 4.46 8.55
C ASN A 185 -5.72 5.26 9.78
N LEU A 186 -4.76 5.93 10.41
CA LEU A 186 -4.99 6.75 11.58
C LEU A 186 -4.40 8.15 11.35
N ALA A 187 -5.20 9.16 11.67
CA ALA A 187 -4.74 10.54 11.80
C ALA A 187 -5.24 11.10 13.14
N THR A 188 -4.58 12.14 13.65
CA THR A 188 -4.94 12.75 14.93
C THR A 188 -4.75 14.26 14.90
N PHE A 189 -5.62 14.97 15.61
CA PHE A 189 -5.32 16.31 16.10
C PHE A 189 -4.43 16.23 17.34
N VAL A 190 -3.73 17.32 17.66
CA VAL A 190 -3.20 17.51 19.01
C VAL A 190 -4.29 18.13 19.88
N GLY A 191 -4.58 17.49 21.00
CA GLY A 191 -5.63 17.92 21.89
C GLY A 191 -5.22 19.07 22.79
N ALA A 192 -5.96 20.17 22.81
CA ALA A 192 -5.69 21.28 23.74
C ALA A 192 -5.85 20.85 25.21
N THR A 193 -6.81 19.95 25.50
CA THR A 193 -6.97 19.35 26.84
C THR A 193 -5.73 18.55 27.23
N GLN A 194 -5.16 17.78 26.29
CA GLN A 194 -3.93 17.02 26.49
C GLN A 194 -2.76 17.92 26.86
N VAL A 195 -2.54 18.99 26.08
CA VAL A 195 -1.46 19.96 26.27
C VAL A 195 -1.60 20.69 27.60
N ARG A 196 -2.84 21.07 27.96
CA ARG A 196 -3.14 21.69 29.25
C ARG A 196 -2.83 20.76 30.42
N ALA A 197 -3.29 19.50 30.37
CA ALA A 197 -3.01 18.51 31.40
C ALA A 197 -1.49 18.22 31.53
N TYR A 198 -0.78 18.23 30.40
CA TYR A 198 0.68 18.08 30.36
C TYR A 198 1.40 19.18 31.14
N VAL A 199 1.03 20.45 30.91
CA VAL A 199 1.73 21.61 31.46
C VAL A 199 1.15 22.02 32.82
N VAL A 200 -0.11 22.44 32.83
CA VAL A 200 -0.80 23.01 34.00
C VAL A 200 -1.31 21.91 34.94
N GLY A 201 -1.69 20.75 34.39
CA GLY A 201 -2.35 19.70 35.14
C GLY A 201 -3.87 19.91 35.24
N PHE A 202 -4.46 19.40 36.31
CA PHE A 202 -5.91 19.40 36.52
C PHE A 202 -6.41 20.58 37.37
N ASP A 203 -5.53 21.53 37.68
CA ASP A 203 -5.85 22.69 38.52
C ASP A 203 -6.81 23.66 37.82
N ASN A 204 -7.77 24.18 38.59
CA ASN A 204 -8.66 25.25 38.17
C ASN A 204 -7.97 26.62 38.25
N ARG A 205 -7.05 26.87 37.33
CA ARG A 205 -6.33 28.15 37.18
C ARG A 205 -5.90 28.40 35.75
N ALA A 206 -5.69 29.65 35.38
CA ALA A 206 -5.04 29.98 34.11
C ALA A 206 -3.56 29.51 34.10
N PRO A 207 -3.00 29.16 32.93
CA PRO A 207 -1.56 29.06 32.79
C PRO A 207 -0.91 30.43 33.02
N ASN A 208 0.28 30.45 33.61
CA ASN A 208 1.12 31.64 33.54
C ASN A 208 1.75 31.79 32.15
N GLU A 209 2.41 32.91 31.87
CA GLU A 209 3.00 33.20 30.55
C GLU A 209 3.99 32.12 30.09
N ALA A 210 4.87 31.65 30.97
CA ALA A 210 5.83 30.61 30.63
C ALA A 210 5.16 29.23 30.38
N GLU A 211 4.09 28.92 31.11
CA GLU A 211 3.27 27.72 30.87
C GLU A 211 2.56 27.81 29.52
N LEU A 212 1.98 28.97 29.18
CA LEU A 212 1.29 29.19 27.91
C LEU A 212 2.26 29.07 26.73
N GLU A 213 3.45 29.66 26.82
CA GLU A 213 4.48 29.52 25.78
C GLU A 213 4.93 28.06 25.62
N LYS A 214 5.04 27.31 26.74
CA LYS A 214 5.32 25.88 26.68
C LYS A 214 4.18 25.09 26.01
N MET A 215 2.93 25.44 26.27
CA MET A 215 1.77 24.82 25.63
C MET A 215 1.79 25.07 24.11
N LYS A 216 2.05 26.31 23.67
CA LYS A 216 2.22 26.65 22.25
C LYS A 216 3.35 25.87 21.60
N ALA A 217 4.50 25.74 22.29
CA ALA A 217 5.63 24.98 21.78
C ALA A 217 5.28 23.48 21.58
N LEU A 218 4.56 22.86 22.51
CA LEU A 218 4.11 21.48 22.38
C LEU A 218 3.12 21.30 21.21
N VAL A 219 2.23 22.25 21.01
CA VAL A 219 1.33 22.26 19.84
C VAL A 219 2.13 22.39 18.55
N ALA A 220 3.07 23.33 18.47
CA ALA A 220 3.91 23.54 17.30
C ALA A 220 4.71 22.28 16.96
N GLU A 221 5.33 21.64 17.96
CA GLU A 221 6.04 20.38 17.79
C GLU A 221 5.11 19.27 17.28
N ALA A 222 3.91 19.12 17.84
CA ALA A 222 2.96 18.11 17.38
C ALA A 222 2.51 18.35 15.92
N MET A 223 2.34 19.62 15.52
CA MET A 223 2.05 19.99 14.13
C MET A 223 3.19 19.61 13.19
N GLU A 224 4.44 19.87 13.58
CA GLU A 224 5.64 19.46 12.82
C GLU A 224 5.74 17.92 12.70
N GLN A 225 5.24 17.21 13.71
CA GLN A 225 5.20 15.75 13.76
C GLN A 225 3.98 15.14 13.04
N GLY A 226 3.15 15.96 12.37
CA GLY A 226 2.07 15.48 11.51
C GLY A 226 0.68 15.48 12.14
N ALA A 227 0.46 16.19 13.26
CA ALA A 227 -0.90 16.47 13.73
C ALA A 227 -1.69 17.25 12.67
N LEU A 228 -2.98 16.95 12.51
CA LEU A 228 -3.85 17.62 11.53
C LEU A 228 -4.23 19.06 11.92
N GLY A 229 -4.01 19.45 13.17
CA GLY A 229 -4.45 20.70 13.76
C GLY A 229 -4.58 20.58 15.27
N VAL A 230 -5.27 21.55 15.87
CA VAL A 230 -5.62 21.56 17.30
C VAL A 230 -7.12 21.32 17.46
N SER A 231 -7.49 20.50 18.44
CA SER A 231 -8.88 20.31 18.85
C SER A 231 -9.09 20.77 20.29
N THR A 232 -10.34 21.08 20.66
CA THR A 232 -10.71 21.46 22.03
C THR A 232 -11.94 20.67 22.46
N ALA A 233 -12.03 20.36 23.76
CA ALA A 233 -13.22 19.74 24.34
C ALA A 233 -13.57 20.43 25.67
N LEU A 234 -14.04 21.68 25.55
CA LEU A 234 -14.19 22.65 26.67
C LEU A 234 -15.21 22.23 27.75
N GLN A 235 -15.97 21.16 27.52
CA GLN A 235 -16.88 20.60 28.53
C GLN A 235 -16.17 19.76 29.61
N TYR A 236 -14.94 19.28 29.33
CA TYR A 236 -14.21 18.37 30.21
C TYR A 236 -13.10 19.07 31.01
N VAL A 237 -12.77 18.53 32.17
CA VAL A 237 -11.60 18.98 32.96
C VAL A 237 -10.33 18.39 32.34
N PRO A 238 -9.22 19.16 32.23
CA PRO A 238 -9.04 20.54 32.68
C PRO A 238 -9.44 21.64 31.67
N ALA A 239 -9.88 21.30 30.46
CA ALA A 239 -10.20 22.26 29.41
C ALA A 239 -11.34 23.23 29.78
N ARG A 240 -12.26 22.84 30.66
CA ARG A 240 -13.32 23.70 31.19
C ARG A 240 -12.81 24.95 31.91
N PHE A 241 -11.56 24.94 32.36
CA PHE A 241 -10.93 26.07 33.04
C PHE A 241 -10.21 27.03 32.08
N ALA A 242 -10.08 26.65 30.81
CA ALA A 242 -9.46 27.48 29.78
C ALA A 242 -10.33 28.71 29.48
N LYS A 243 -9.66 29.79 29.08
CA LYS A 243 -10.28 31.03 28.61
C LYS A 243 -10.02 31.19 27.10
N THR A 244 -10.71 32.13 26.46
CA THR A 244 -10.61 32.35 25.00
C THR A 244 -9.22 32.84 24.55
N ASP A 245 -8.44 33.42 25.44
CA ASP A 245 -7.07 33.90 25.20
C ASP A 245 -5.99 32.81 25.35
N GLU A 246 -6.35 31.65 25.88
CA GLU A 246 -5.53 30.42 25.93
C GLU A 246 -5.59 29.67 24.60
#